data_AF-A0A0B8NZA9-F1
#
_entry.id   AF-A0A0B8NZA9-F1
#
_cell.length_a   1.000
_cell.length_b   1.000
_cell.length_c   1.000
_cell.angle_alpha   90.00
_cell.angle_beta   90.00
_cell.angle_gamma   90.00
#
_symmetry.space_group_name_H-M   'P 1'
#
loop_
_entity.id
_entity.type
_entity.pdbx_description
1 polymer ?
#
loop_
_entity_poly.entity_id
_entity_poly.type
_entity_poly.pdbx_seq_one_letter_code
_entity_poly.pdbx_strand_id
1 'polypeptide(L)'
;MKSLKTTLAVVSLSLLVTACSTPHKLDKRVDAHNYTKVTLPMESSTQEAEPLRTWLGEDISYLYSEDNHTTPIRVNGDQLNILVLSGGGAKGSFGAGVIKGLHDSNTLPDYSIITGVSAGALLAPFVFVGDEEIDRLEEVMLGLNDKMILGKRNFLNTIFKDAFTNGEDLFSFIEQTYSDEMIEQVAQQHRNGRRLLIGTTHFDSEQMVVWNLGEIAASENPDKARLFHQILVASASIPGVFPPQFIDVELNGQPLEEMHVDGGLSAKCSYRQATSTLKRSTRHLVLRNLQRSRLSAMAF
;
A
#
# COMPACT_ATOMS: atom_id res chain seq x y z
N MET A 1 -15.86 -7.50 -56.99
CA MET A 1 -16.40 -6.76 -55.81
C MET A 1 -16.37 -7.53 -54.47
N LYS A 2 -16.35 -8.88 -54.42
CA LYS A 2 -16.26 -9.62 -53.14
C LYS A 2 -14.85 -9.62 -52.50
N SER A 3 -13.78 -9.71 -53.31
CA SER A 3 -12.39 -9.70 -52.83
C SER A 3 -12.03 -8.40 -52.09
N LEU A 4 -12.40 -7.24 -52.63
CA LEU A 4 -12.08 -5.92 -52.05
C LEU A 4 -12.71 -5.71 -50.64
N LYS A 5 -13.91 -6.24 -50.41
CA LYS A 5 -14.58 -6.16 -49.09
C LYS A 5 -13.92 -7.05 -48.03
N THR A 6 -13.29 -8.14 -48.45
CA THR A 6 -12.62 -9.08 -47.55
C THR A 6 -11.26 -8.54 -47.13
N THR A 7 -10.52 -7.93 -48.06
CA THR A 7 -9.25 -7.26 -47.77
C THR A 7 -9.46 -6.04 -46.87
N LEU A 8 -10.53 -5.26 -47.07
CA LEU A 8 -10.83 -4.10 -46.23
C LEU A 8 -11.22 -4.52 -44.81
N ALA A 9 -11.99 -5.59 -44.64
CA ALA A 9 -12.35 -6.13 -43.33
C ALA A 9 -11.13 -6.68 -42.56
N VAL A 10 -10.19 -7.35 -43.23
CA VAL A 10 -8.96 -7.86 -42.60
C VAL A 10 -8.02 -6.72 -42.22
N VAL A 11 -7.90 -5.68 -43.05
CA VAL A 11 -7.10 -4.48 -42.74
C VAL A 11 -7.71 -3.70 -41.57
N SER A 12 -9.04 -3.54 -41.52
CA SER A 12 -9.72 -2.91 -40.38
C SER A 12 -9.58 -3.71 -39.08
N LEU A 13 -9.63 -5.05 -39.14
CA LEU A 13 -9.41 -5.90 -37.97
C LEU A 13 -7.95 -5.85 -37.49
N SER A 14 -6.99 -5.73 -38.41
CA SER A 14 -5.56 -5.58 -38.08
C SER A 14 -5.24 -4.21 -37.45
N LEU A 15 -5.86 -3.14 -37.96
CA LEU A 15 -5.75 -1.79 -37.41
C LEU A 15 -6.40 -1.67 -36.01
N LEU A 16 -7.48 -2.40 -35.75
CA LEU A 16 -8.12 -2.47 -34.43
C LEU A 16 -7.24 -3.18 -33.39
N VAL A 17 -6.44 -4.18 -33.80
CA VAL A 17 -5.53 -4.90 -32.89
C VAL A 17 -4.29 -4.06 -32.55
N THR A 18 -3.80 -3.21 -33.47
CA THR A 18 -2.66 -2.32 -33.19
C THR A 18 -3.02 -1.08 -32.36
N ALA A 19 -4.31 -0.69 -32.30
CA ALA A 19 -4.77 0.47 -31.55
C ALA A 19 -5.04 0.19 -30.05
N CYS A 20 -4.91 -1.07 -29.61
CA CYS A 20 -4.98 -1.46 -28.20
C CYS A 20 -3.58 -1.65 -27.59
N SER A 21 -2.60 -0.84 -27.97
CA SER A 21 -1.34 -0.80 -27.23
C SER A 21 -1.62 -0.16 -25.87
N THR A 22 -1.71 -0.97 -24.82
CA THR A 22 -1.69 -0.47 -23.45
C THR A 22 -0.42 0.38 -23.26
N PRO A 23 -0.49 1.53 -22.57
CA PRO A 23 0.69 2.36 -22.32
C PRO A 23 1.79 1.57 -21.58
N HIS A 24 1.38 0.56 -20.82
CA HIS A 24 2.22 -0.41 -20.13
C HIS A 24 2.58 -1.57 -21.06
N LYS A 25 3.73 -1.47 -21.72
CA LYS A 25 4.24 -2.54 -22.58
C LYS A 25 5.11 -3.51 -21.78
N LEU A 26 5.10 -4.79 -22.17
CA LEU A 26 5.85 -5.86 -21.48
C LEU A 26 7.37 -5.65 -21.49
N ASP A 27 7.92 -4.95 -22.49
CA ASP A 27 9.36 -4.63 -22.58
C ASP A 27 9.82 -3.63 -21.52
N LYS A 28 8.90 -2.88 -20.92
CA LYS A 28 9.16 -1.97 -19.80
C LYS A 28 8.88 -2.58 -18.43
N ARG A 29 8.42 -3.83 -18.37
CA ARG A 29 7.92 -4.43 -17.14
C ARG A 29 9.03 -5.14 -16.36
N VAL A 30 9.02 -4.96 -15.04
CA VAL A 30 9.79 -5.77 -14.08
C VAL A 30 9.15 -7.16 -13.94
N ASP A 31 9.98 -8.20 -13.88
CA ASP A 31 9.56 -9.60 -13.78
C ASP A 31 10.19 -10.33 -12.57
N ALA A 32 9.86 -11.60 -12.41
CA ALA A 32 10.33 -12.44 -11.30
C ALA A 32 11.86 -12.60 -11.20
N HIS A 33 12.64 -12.27 -12.23
CA HIS A 33 14.10 -12.45 -12.28
C HIS A 33 14.87 -11.16 -11.98
N ASN A 34 14.24 -9.99 -12.07
CA ASN A 34 14.89 -8.70 -11.89
C ASN A 34 14.25 -7.81 -10.81
N TYR A 35 13.12 -8.19 -10.20
CA TYR A 35 12.42 -7.36 -9.21
C TYR A 35 13.27 -6.88 -8.02
N THR A 36 14.26 -7.65 -7.55
CA THR A 36 15.14 -7.20 -6.45
C THR A 36 16.27 -6.28 -6.89
N LYS A 37 16.43 -6.03 -8.20
CA LYS A 37 17.55 -5.24 -8.77
C LYS A 37 17.15 -3.82 -9.16
N VAL A 38 15.85 -3.51 -9.09
CA VAL A 38 15.31 -2.21 -9.48
C VAL A 38 15.20 -1.31 -8.27
N THR A 39 15.45 -0.02 -8.48
CA THR A 39 15.36 1.02 -7.46
C THR A 39 14.26 1.99 -7.82
N LEU A 40 13.67 2.65 -6.81
CA LEU A 40 12.77 3.75 -7.11
C LEU A 40 13.60 4.93 -7.66
N PRO A 41 13.12 5.71 -8.63
CA PRO A 41 13.87 6.87 -9.16
C PRO A 41 14.17 7.93 -8.08
N MET A 42 13.50 7.80 -6.94
CA MET A 42 13.38 8.77 -5.85
C MET A 42 14.06 8.31 -4.58
N GLU A 43 14.65 7.10 -4.57
CA GLU A 43 15.45 6.64 -3.43
C GLU A 43 16.66 7.56 -3.27
N SER A 44 16.68 8.33 -2.17
CA SER A 44 17.81 9.20 -1.86
C SER A 44 19.08 8.37 -1.66
N SER A 45 20.15 8.77 -2.33
CA SER A 45 21.50 8.18 -2.18
C SER A 45 22.14 8.42 -0.79
N THR A 46 21.45 9.11 0.12
CA THR A 46 21.96 9.40 1.46
C THR A 46 21.81 8.18 2.37
N GLN A 47 22.95 7.68 2.86
CA GLN A 47 23.12 6.48 3.67
C GLN A 47 22.36 6.47 5.03
N GLU A 48 21.65 7.55 5.37
CA GLU A 48 20.96 7.75 6.65
C GLU A 48 19.41 7.72 6.56
N ALA A 49 18.82 7.75 5.35
CA ALA A 49 17.36 7.74 5.20
C ALA A 49 16.78 6.32 5.34
N GLU A 50 15.57 6.21 5.89
CA GLU A 50 14.86 4.92 5.89
C GLU A 50 14.52 4.49 4.46
N PRO A 51 14.47 3.18 4.17
CA PRO A 51 14.05 2.73 2.85
C PRO A 51 12.58 3.09 2.59
N LEU A 52 12.29 3.61 1.39
CA LEU A 52 10.92 3.87 0.94
C LEU A 52 10.08 2.60 0.84
N ARG A 53 10.74 1.46 0.60
CA ARG A 53 10.13 0.14 0.56
C ARG A 53 11.13 -0.96 0.93
N THR A 54 10.61 -2.10 1.36
CA THR A 54 11.37 -3.34 1.57
C THR A 54 10.61 -4.54 1.05
N TRP A 55 11.32 -5.61 0.69
CA TRP A 55 10.69 -6.90 0.42
C TRP A 55 10.47 -7.65 1.73
N LEU A 56 9.36 -8.40 1.83
CA LEU A 56 9.08 -9.16 3.04
C LEU A 56 10.20 -10.17 3.34
N GLY A 57 10.85 -10.03 4.49
CA GLY A 57 11.94 -10.89 4.92
C GLY A 57 13.33 -10.28 4.75
N GLU A 58 13.43 -9.09 4.17
CA GLU A 58 14.65 -8.29 4.20
C GLU A 58 14.96 -7.73 5.59
N ASP A 59 16.19 -7.24 5.72
CA ASP A 59 16.74 -6.67 6.94
C ASP A 59 15.94 -5.41 7.35
N ILE A 60 15.59 -5.32 8.64
CA ILE A 60 14.85 -4.20 9.24
C ILE A 60 15.71 -3.38 10.20
N SER A 61 17.03 -3.40 10.03
CA SER A 61 18.02 -2.67 10.85
C SER A 61 17.79 -1.16 10.86
N TYR A 62 17.09 -0.62 9.86
CA TYR A 62 16.63 0.78 9.89
C TYR A 62 15.65 1.07 11.05
N LEU A 63 14.93 0.06 11.56
CA LEU A 63 14.08 0.19 12.74
C LEU A 63 14.83 0.03 14.06
N TYR A 64 16.06 -0.51 14.03
CA TYR A 64 16.89 -0.71 15.21
C TYR A 64 18.35 -0.99 14.86
N SER A 65 19.24 -0.16 15.38
CA SER A 65 20.69 -0.34 15.24
C SER A 65 21.24 -1.17 16.41
N GLU A 66 21.79 -2.34 16.08
CA GLU A 66 22.48 -3.22 17.05
C GLU A 66 23.80 -2.59 17.54
N ASP A 67 24.47 -1.78 16.72
CA ASP A 67 25.80 -1.23 17.04
C ASP A 67 25.75 -0.18 18.16
N ASN A 68 24.69 0.62 18.21
CA ASN A 68 24.53 1.70 19.19
C ASN A 68 23.31 1.51 20.11
N HIS A 69 22.56 0.42 19.94
CA HIS A 69 21.35 0.08 20.68
C HIS A 69 20.24 1.15 20.62
N THR A 70 20.12 1.87 19.51
CA THR A 70 19.08 2.89 19.32
C THR A 70 17.99 2.43 18.36
N THR A 71 16.81 3.04 18.49
CA THR A 71 15.70 2.89 17.56
C THR A 71 15.14 4.27 17.24
N PRO A 72 14.78 4.54 15.98
CA PRO A 72 14.03 5.75 15.64
C PRO A 72 12.54 5.63 16.03
N ILE A 73 12.08 4.43 16.46
CA ILE A 73 10.70 4.18 16.83
C ILE A 73 10.39 4.76 18.22
N ARG A 74 9.36 5.59 18.30
CA ARG A 74 8.78 6.06 19.56
C ARG A 74 8.16 4.90 20.33
N VAL A 75 8.59 4.72 21.56
CA VAL A 75 8.02 3.75 22.51
C VAL A 75 7.21 4.51 23.56
N ASN A 76 6.00 4.06 23.88
CA ASN A 76 5.19 4.68 24.93
C ASN A 76 5.56 4.04 26.28
N GLY A 77 6.40 4.72 27.05
CA GLY A 77 6.99 4.18 28.27
C GLY A 77 7.77 2.91 27.98
N ASP A 78 7.36 1.82 28.62
CA ASP A 78 7.91 0.49 28.42
C ASP A 78 6.97 -0.35 27.51
N GLN A 79 6.38 0.20 26.44
CA GLN A 79 5.55 -0.60 25.53
C GLN A 79 5.73 -0.20 24.06
N LEU A 80 6.04 -1.20 23.24
CA LEU A 80 6.01 -1.09 21.78
C LEU A 80 4.65 -1.61 21.31
N ASN A 81 3.79 -0.70 20.88
CA ASN A 81 2.45 -1.01 20.43
C ASN A 81 2.43 -1.09 18.90
N ILE A 82 1.97 -2.22 18.37
CA ILE A 82 1.86 -2.46 16.92
C ILE A 82 0.41 -2.78 16.56
N LEU A 83 -0.12 -2.07 15.57
CA LEU A 83 -1.42 -2.34 14.99
C LEU A 83 -1.25 -2.99 13.61
N VAL A 84 -1.90 -4.14 13.39
CA VAL A 84 -1.90 -4.86 12.12
C VAL A 84 -3.33 -4.92 11.59
N LEU A 85 -3.59 -4.22 10.49
CA LEU A 85 -4.90 -4.14 9.84
C LEU A 85 -4.92 -5.07 8.63
N SER A 86 -5.69 -6.17 8.71
CA SER A 86 -5.77 -7.10 7.59
C SER A 86 -6.70 -6.63 6.47
N GLY A 87 -6.63 -7.36 5.35
CA GLY A 87 -7.58 -7.23 4.26
C GLY A 87 -8.86 -8.01 4.53
N GLY A 88 -10.00 -7.46 4.09
CA GLY A 88 -11.31 -8.10 4.30
C GLY A 88 -12.40 -7.74 3.28
N GLY A 89 -12.09 -6.98 2.23
CA GLY A 89 -13.12 -6.38 1.37
C GLY A 89 -14.17 -5.65 2.21
N ALA A 90 -15.46 -5.94 1.99
CA ALA A 90 -16.57 -5.39 2.76
C ALA A 90 -16.52 -5.66 4.29
N LYS A 91 -15.67 -6.57 4.78
CA LYS A 91 -15.42 -6.79 6.22
C LYS A 91 -14.45 -5.77 6.84
N GLY A 92 -13.82 -4.89 6.06
CA GLY A 92 -13.01 -3.78 6.60
C GLY A 92 -13.79 -2.86 7.55
N SER A 93 -15.11 -2.80 7.39
CA SER A 93 -16.04 -2.13 8.30
C SER A 93 -15.96 -2.62 9.75
N PHE A 94 -15.60 -3.89 9.98
CA PHE A 94 -15.40 -4.41 11.33
C PHE A 94 -14.19 -3.75 12.02
N GLY A 95 -13.05 -3.68 11.32
CA GLY A 95 -11.85 -3.02 11.83
C GLY A 95 -12.10 -1.53 12.11
N ALA A 96 -12.79 -0.85 11.18
CA ALA A 96 -13.21 0.54 11.35
C ALA A 96 -14.08 0.74 12.60
N GLY A 97 -15.09 -0.11 12.80
CA GLY A 97 -15.98 -0.05 13.96
C GLY A 97 -15.25 -0.30 15.28
N VAL A 98 -14.28 -1.22 15.32
CA VAL A 98 -13.48 -1.43 16.53
C VAL A 98 -12.58 -0.23 16.82
N ILE A 99 -11.90 0.31 15.81
CA ILE A 99 -11.06 1.51 15.95
C ILE A 99 -11.89 2.68 16.48
N LYS A 100 -13.06 2.92 15.87
CA LYS A 100 -13.99 3.99 16.27
C LYS A 100 -14.50 3.79 17.70
N GLY A 101 -14.91 2.57 18.07
CA GLY A 101 -15.35 2.29 19.43
C GLY A 101 -14.25 2.47 20.50
N LEU A 102 -13.01 2.10 20.17
CA LEU A 102 -11.86 2.36 21.05
C LEU A 102 -11.54 3.86 21.16
N HIS A 103 -11.65 4.60 20.06
CA HIS A 103 -11.48 6.05 20.03
C HIS A 103 -12.54 6.75 20.87
N ASP A 104 -13.82 6.44 20.66
CA ASP A 104 -14.96 7.05 21.36
C ASP A 104 -14.96 6.76 22.86
N SER A 105 -14.38 5.62 23.26
CA SER A 105 -14.20 5.26 24.67
C SER A 105 -12.91 5.81 25.29
N ASN A 106 -12.09 6.56 24.53
CA ASN A 106 -10.77 7.03 24.94
C ASN A 106 -9.83 5.89 25.40
N THR A 107 -9.97 4.71 24.79
CA THR A 107 -9.16 3.52 25.09
C THR A 107 -8.30 3.06 23.91
N LEU A 108 -8.33 3.79 22.79
CA LEU A 108 -7.48 3.49 21.64
C LEU A 108 -6.01 3.63 22.03
N PRO A 109 -5.21 2.55 21.96
CA PRO A 109 -3.80 2.62 22.28
C PRO A 109 -3.04 3.54 21.33
N ASP A 110 -2.04 4.24 21.85
CA ASP A 110 -1.07 4.92 21.03
C ASP A 110 -0.13 3.89 20.37
N TYR A 111 -0.24 3.72 19.06
CA TYR A 111 0.52 2.75 18.28
C TYR A 111 1.78 3.37 17.67
N SER A 112 2.93 2.77 17.97
CA SER A 112 4.24 3.11 17.42
C SER A 112 4.38 2.70 15.95
N ILE A 113 3.81 1.54 15.60
CA ILE A 113 3.83 1.01 14.23
C ILE A 113 2.41 0.62 13.84
N ILE A 114 1.97 1.08 12.68
CA ILE A 114 0.70 0.70 12.08
C ILE A 114 1.00 0.10 10.71
N THR A 115 0.47 -1.09 10.45
CA THR A 115 0.60 -1.72 9.14
C THR A 115 -0.74 -2.21 8.61
N GLY A 116 -0.91 -2.16 7.29
CA GLY A 116 -2.17 -2.50 6.64
C GLY A 116 -1.99 -3.12 5.26
N VAL A 117 -2.92 -4.00 4.89
CA VAL A 117 -3.10 -4.48 3.50
C VAL A 117 -4.56 -4.39 3.08
N SER A 118 -4.82 -4.11 1.81
CA SER A 118 -6.19 -4.04 1.28
C SER A 118 -7.04 -3.04 2.06
N ALA A 119 -8.23 -3.41 2.50
CA ALA A 119 -9.06 -2.56 3.36
C ALA A 119 -8.30 -1.98 4.57
N GLY A 120 -7.39 -2.76 5.18
CA GLY A 120 -6.56 -2.29 6.29
C GLY A 120 -5.57 -1.20 5.89
N ALA A 121 -5.10 -1.18 4.65
CA ALA A 121 -4.23 -0.12 4.15
C ALA A 121 -4.95 1.22 4.03
N LEU A 122 -6.25 1.20 3.73
CA LEU A 122 -7.09 2.41 3.67
C LEU A 122 -7.42 2.91 5.08
N LEU A 123 -7.60 2.02 6.06
CA LEU A 123 -7.82 2.41 7.46
C LEU A 123 -6.57 3.00 8.12
N ALA A 124 -5.39 2.50 7.77
CA ALA A 124 -4.16 2.76 8.51
C ALA A 124 -3.76 4.25 8.61
N PRO A 125 -3.83 5.08 7.54
CA PRO A 125 -3.49 6.50 7.64
C PRO A 125 -4.34 7.27 8.67
N PHE A 126 -5.65 6.99 8.76
CA PHE A 126 -6.53 7.65 9.74
C PHE A 126 -6.13 7.32 11.17
N VAL A 127 -5.83 6.06 11.48
CA VAL A 127 -5.35 5.66 12.82
C VAL A 127 -3.94 6.20 13.08
N PHE A 128 -3.15 6.34 12.02
CA PHE A 128 -1.79 6.87 12.12
C PHE A 128 -1.77 8.35 12.42
N VAL A 129 -2.64 9.14 11.80
CA VAL A 129 -2.79 10.56 12.15
C VAL A 129 -3.45 10.70 13.53
N GLY A 130 -4.59 10.02 13.74
CA GLY A 130 -5.35 10.05 14.99
C GLY A 130 -6.37 11.18 15.07
N ASP A 131 -6.95 11.37 16.26
CA ASP A 131 -7.89 12.46 16.59
C ASP A 131 -9.05 12.59 15.59
N GLU A 132 -9.28 13.79 15.05
CA GLU A 132 -10.40 14.13 14.14
C GLU A 132 -10.39 13.27 12.86
N GLU A 133 -9.24 12.73 12.45
CA GLU A 133 -9.17 11.82 11.30
C GLU A 133 -9.83 10.46 11.59
N ILE A 134 -9.85 10.02 12.86
CA ILE A 134 -10.57 8.79 13.23
C ILE A 134 -12.09 9.00 13.12
N ASP A 135 -12.58 10.23 13.34
CA ASP A 135 -14.00 10.54 13.18
C ASP A 135 -14.44 10.50 11.71
N ARG A 136 -13.54 10.82 10.77
CA ARG A 136 -13.78 10.72 9.33
C ARG A 136 -13.79 9.27 8.79
N LEU A 137 -13.32 8.32 9.59
CA LEU A 137 -13.18 6.92 9.19
C LEU A 137 -14.51 6.28 8.77
N GLU A 138 -15.60 6.60 9.47
CA GLU A 138 -16.92 6.02 9.20
C GLU A 138 -17.44 6.44 7.82
N GLU A 139 -17.37 7.74 7.51
CA GLU A 139 -17.84 8.30 6.23
C GLU A 139 -17.08 7.69 5.04
N VAL A 140 -15.75 7.63 5.14
CA VAL A 140 -14.89 7.07 4.08
C VAL A 140 -15.17 5.59 3.87
N MET A 141 -15.35 4.82 4.96
CA MET A 141 -15.60 3.38 4.86
C MET A 141 -17.00 3.04 4.34
N LEU A 142 -18.01 3.87 4.64
CA LEU A 142 -19.33 3.75 4.02
C LEU A 142 -19.25 4.03 2.51
N GLY A 143 -18.56 5.09 2.10
CA GLY A 143 -18.34 5.41 0.68
C GLY A 143 -17.62 4.30 -0.09
N LEU A 144 -16.62 3.66 0.51
CA LEU A 144 -15.91 2.51 -0.07
C LEU A 144 -16.82 1.28 -0.23
N ASN A 145 -17.64 0.97 0.77
CA ASN A 145 -18.57 -0.15 0.72
C ASN A 145 -19.59 0.03 -0.41
N ASP A 146 -20.13 1.23 -0.59
CA ASP A 146 -21.09 1.50 -1.67
C ASP A 146 -20.45 1.28 -3.04
N LYS A 147 -19.23 1.79 -3.27
CA LYS A 147 -18.47 1.56 -4.51
C LYS A 147 -18.16 0.08 -4.74
N MET A 148 -17.79 -0.67 -3.70
CA MET A 148 -17.53 -2.12 -3.79
C MET A 148 -18.81 -2.94 -4.04
N ILE A 149 -19.92 -2.62 -3.38
CA ILE A 149 -21.19 -3.37 -3.44
C ILE A 149 -21.89 -3.17 -4.79
N LEU A 150 -21.80 -1.97 -5.37
CA LEU A 150 -22.29 -1.68 -6.72
C LEU A 150 -21.60 -2.56 -7.80
N GLY A 151 -20.46 -3.19 -7.48
CA GLY A 151 -19.68 -4.10 -8.32
C GLY A 151 -20.23 -5.52 -8.58
N LYS A 152 -21.54 -5.81 -8.49
CA LYS A 152 -22.05 -7.19 -8.69
C LYS A 152 -22.30 -7.59 -10.17
N ARG A 153 -21.72 -8.75 -10.54
CA ARG A 153 -21.93 -9.72 -11.66
C ARG A 153 -22.37 -9.27 -13.07
N ASN A 154 -23.32 -8.36 -13.24
CA ASN A 154 -23.65 -7.81 -14.57
C ASN A 154 -22.86 -6.53 -14.89
N PHE A 155 -22.13 -6.01 -13.88
CA PHE A 155 -21.41 -4.74 -13.94
C PHE A 155 -19.89 -4.90 -14.08
N LEU A 156 -19.31 -6.11 -14.02
CA LEU A 156 -17.87 -6.31 -14.31
C LEU A 156 -17.51 -5.81 -15.72
N ASN A 157 -18.37 -6.08 -16.72
CA ASN A 157 -18.19 -5.54 -18.07
C ASN A 157 -18.38 -4.02 -18.17
N THR A 158 -19.07 -3.41 -17.20
CA THR A 158 -19.37 -1.99 -17.17
C THR A 158 -18.35 -1.22 -16.34
N ILE A 159 -17.80 -1.74 -15.24
CA ILE A 159 -16.64 -1.18 -14.52
C ILE A 159 -15.39 -1.28 -15.38
N PHE A 160 -15.13 -2.41 -16.04
CA PHE A 160 -13.99 -2.49 -16.96
C PHE A 160 -14.10 -1.48 -18.11
N LYS A 161 -15.33 -1.11 -18.51
CA LYS A 161 -15.56 -0.02 -19.47
C LYS A 161 -15.47 1.35 -18.80
N ASP A 162 -16.15 1.59 -17.70
CA ASP A 162 -16.26 2.88 -16.99
C ASP A 162 -14.95 3.29 -16.31
N ALA A 163 -14.19 2.37 -15.71
CA ALA A 163 -12.81 2.66 -15.27
C ALA A 163 -11.89 3.05 -16.45
N PHE A 164 -12.24 2.63 -17.68
CA PHE A 164 -11.60 3.07 -18.92
C PHE A 164 -12.28 4.29 -19.59
N THR A 165 -13.52 4.66 -19.23
CA THR A 165 -14.33 5.65 -19.98
C THR A 165 -14.93 6.80 -19.17
N ASN A 166 -15.13 6.68 -17.85
CA ASN A 166 -15.81 7.66 -16.99
C ASN A 166 -15.03 7.87 -15.67
N GLY A 167 -14.49 9.08 -15.50
CA GLY A 167 -13.50 9.44 -14.48
C GLY A 167 -14.01 9.59 -13.04
N GLU A 168 -14.53 8.51 -12.46
CA GLU A 168 -14.55 8.35 -10.99
C GLU A 168 -13.77 7.08 -10.60
N ASP A 169 -12.50 7.05 -11.01
CA ASP A 169 -11.55 5.98 -10.72
C ASP A 169 -11.33 5.87 -9.19
N LEU A 170 -11.04 4.65 -8.71
CA LEU A 170 -10.59 4.41 -7.34
C LEU A 170 -9.44 5.35 -6.97
N PHE A 171 -8.56 5.64 -7.94
CA PHE A 171 -7.50 6.62 -7.80
C PHE A 171 -8.01 8.00 -7.38
N SER A 172 -8.98 8.57 -8.09
CA SER A 172 -9.53 9.89 -7.77
C SER A 172 -10.26 9.94 -6.43
N PHE A 173 -10.89 8.84 -6.02
CA PHE A 173 -11.46 8.72 -4.67
C PHE A 173 -10.36 8.77 -3.60
N ILE A 174 -9.27 8.04 -3.81
CA ILE A 174 -8.12 8.06 -2.90
C ILE A 174 -7.47 9.46 -2.88
N GLU A 175 -7.24 10.10 -4.03
CA GLU A 175 -6.69 11.47 -4.08
C GLU A 175 -7.54 12.47 -3.27
N GLN A 176 -8.87 12.39 -3.36
CA GLN A 176 -9.78 13.26 -2.61
C GLN A 176 -9.86 12.92 -1.12
N THR A 177 -9.70 11.65 -0.78
CA THR A 177 -9.82 11.16 0.60
C THR A 177 -8.56 11.48 1.42
N TYR A 178 -7.38 11.25 0.83
CA TYR A 178 -6.07 11.42 1.47
C TYR A 178 -5.40 12.68 0.93
N SER A 179 -5.85 13.83 1.40
CA SER A 179 -5.37 15.13 0.89
C SER A 179 -3.90 15.40 1.23
N ASP A 180 -3.32 16.42 0.62
CA ASP A 180 -1.95 16.86 0.89
C ASP A 180 -1.76 17.20 2.39
N GLU A 181 -2.79 17.74 3.05
CA GLU A 181 -2.78 18.01 4.48
C GLU A 181 -2.64 16.71 5.31
N MET A 182 -3.39 15.66 4.96
CA MET A 182 -3.25 14.36 5.63
C MET A 182 -1.87 13.76 5.38
N ILE A 183 -1.33 13.88 4.17
CA ILE A 183 0.01 13.38 3.85
C ILE A 183 1.07 14.12 4.71
N GLU A 184 0.95 15.44 4.90
CA GLU A 184 1.86 16.18 5.79
C GLU A 184 1.68 15.77 7.27
N GLN A 185 0.46 15.50 7.73
CA GLN A 185 0.24 14.95 9.07
C GLN A 185 0.91 13.57 9.24
N VAL A 186 0.86 12.70 8.23
CA VAL A 186 1.59 11.43 8.21
C VAL A 186 3.11 11.68 8.27
N ALA A 187 3.63 12.65 7.53
CA ALA A 187 5.04 13.03 7.59
C ALA A 187 5.45 13.49 9.01
N GLN A 188 4.63 14.30 9.66
CA GLN A 188 4.87 14.77 11.04
C GLN A 188 4.87 13.60 12.04
N GLN A 189 3.91 12.69 11.96
CA GLN A 189 3.87 11.50 12.83
C GLN A 189 5.09 10.58 12.59
N HIS A 190 5.57 10.48 11.34
CA HIS A 190 6.79 9.76 11.03
C HIS A 190 8.03 10.39 11.67
N ARG A 191 8.21 11.72 11.54
CA ARG A 191 9.29 12.47 12.19
C ARG A 191 9.23 12.36 13.72
N ASN A 192 8.03 12.17 14.28
CA ASN A 192 7.81 11.91 15.71
C ASN A 192 8.10 10.44 16.14
N GLY A 193 8.68 9.64 15.25
CA GLY A 193 9.12 8.28 15.54
C GLY A 193 8.06 7.19 15.35
N ARG A 194 6.94 7.46 14.66
CA ARG A 194 5.95 6.42 14.34
C ARG A 194 6.18 5.87 12.94
N ARG A 195 5.76 4.64 12.64
CA ARG A 195 5.90 4.04 11.29
C ARG A 195 4.57 3.57 10.72
N LEU A 196 4.28 4.00 9.49
CA LEU A 196 3.11 3.59 8.71
C LEU A 196 3.60 2.72 7.54
N LEU A 197 3.28 1.43 7.60
CA LEU A 197 3.80 0.41 6.68
C LEU A 197 2.67 -0.26 5.89
N ILE A 198 2.60 -0.06 4.58
CA ILE A 198 1.54 -0.63 3.74
C ILE A 198 2.06 -1.74 2.85
N GLY A 199 1.37 -2.87 2.84
CA GLY A 199 1.73 -4.00 1.97
C GLY A 199 1.01 -3.97 0.63
N THR A 200 1.73 -4.24 -0.45
CA THR A 200 1.17 -4.57 -1.78
C THR A 200 1.77 -5.88 -2.29
N THR A 201 1.15 -6.49 -3.29
CA THR A 201 1.73 -7.65 -3.98
C THR A 201 2.35 -7.18 -5.29
N HIS A 202 3.65 -7.40 -5.48
CA HIS A 202 4.28 -7.27 -6.80
C HIS A 202 3.80 -8.43 -7.67
N PHE A 203 3.02 -8.12 -8.70
CA PHE A 203 2.21 -9.12 -9.42
C PHE A 203 3.07 -10.17 -10.10
N ASP A 204 4.11 -9.76 -10.83
CA ASP A 204 4.90 -10.67 -11.66
C ASP A 204 5.88 -11.55 -10.86
N SER A 205 6.24 -11.16 -9.63
CA SER A 205 7.13 -11.94 -8.73
C SER A 205 6.38 -12.61 -7.57
N GLU A 206 5.10 -12.28 -7.40
CA GLU A 206 4.22 -12.71 -6.31
C GLU A 206 4.74 -12.35 -4.90
N GLN A 207 5.74 -11.47 -4.81
CA GLN A 207 6.34 -11.06 -3.55
C GLN A 207 5.55 -9.93 -2.89
N MET A 208 5.58 -9.93 -1.55
CA MET A 208 5.06 -8.84 -0.75
C MET A 208 6.08 -7.69 -0.73
N VAL A 209 5.61 -6.49 -1.07
CA VAL A 209 6.35 -5.23 -0.91
C VAL A 209 5.75 -4.47 0.26
N VAL A 210 6.59 -4.08 1.21
CA VAL A 210 6.22 -3.24 2.35
C VAL A 210 6.70 -1.83 2.10
N TRP A 211 5.77 -0.90 1.91
CA TRP A 211 6.02 0.52 1.65
C TRP A 211 6.00 1.32 2.94
N ASN A 212 6.99 2.18 3.13
CA ASN A 212 7.08 3.11 4.26
C ASN A 212 6.39 4.43 3.89
N LEU A 213 5.07 4.50 4.04
CA LEU A 213 4.30 5.71 3.71
C LEU A 213 4.69 6.91 4.56
N GLY A 214 5.20 6.66 5.78
CA GLY A 214 5.72 7.73 6.62
C GLY A 214 6.97 8.39 6.02
N GLU A 215 7.93 7.59 5.58
CA GLU A 215 9.13 8.10 4.90
C GLU A 215 8.79 8.74 3.56
N ILE A 216 7.91 8.12 2.75
CA ILE A 216 7.43 8.69 1.49
C ILE A 216 6.82 10.07 1.72
N ALA A 217 5.93 10.21 2.71
CA ALA A 217 5.32 11.49 3.06
C ALA A 217 6.34 12.53 3.55
N ALA A 218 7.33 12.10 4.35
CA ALA A 218 8.37 12.96 4.90
C ALA A 218 9.45 13.37 3.89
N SER A 219 9.53 12.70 2.73
CA SER A 219 10.53 12.97 1.70
C SER A 219 10.35 14.31 0.98
N GLU A 220 11.44 14.78 0.36
CA GLU A 220 11.50 15.98 -0.50
C GLU A 220 11.07 15.70 -1.95
N ASN A 221 10.49 14.53 -2.18
CA ASN A 221 10.13 14.07 -3.50
C ASN A 221 8.90 14.82 -4.04
N PRO A 222 8.98 15.45 -5.24
CA PRO A 222 7.86 16.19 -5.81
C PRO A 222 6.62 15.33 -6.10
N ASP A 223 6.77 14.04 -6.43
CA ASP A 223 5.62 13.16 -6.71
C ASP A 223 5.23 12.26 -5.52
N LYS A 224 5.65 12.61 -4.30
CA LYS A 224 5.35 11.80 -3.09
C LYS A 224 3.86 11.55 -2.88
N ALA A 225 3.01 12.54 -3.16
CA ALA A 225 1.57 12.41 -3.00
C ALA A 225 0.99 11.38 -3.98
N ARG A 226 1.38 11.48 -5.25
CA ARG A 226 1.00 10.52 -6.28
C ARG A 226 1.43 9.10 -5.91
N LEU A 227 2.67 8.91 -5.46
CA LEU A 227 3.18 7.61 -5.04
C LEU A 227 2.40 7.07 -3.83
N PHE A 228 2.13 7.92 -2.84
CA PHE A 228 1.32 7.59 -1.65
C PHE A 228 -0.06 7.06 -2.07
N HIS A 229 -0.76 7.78 -2.96
CA HIS A 229 -2.07 7.36 -3.48
C HIS A 229 -1.97 6.07 -4.31
N GLN A 230 -0.99 5.95 -5.19
CA GLN A 230 -0.77 4.74 -5.98
C GLN A 230 -0.59 3.51 -5.10
N ILE A 231 0.15 3.61 -3.99
CA ILE A 231 0.36 2.48 -3.06
C ILE A 231 -0.94 2.10 -2.37
N LEU A 232 -1.74 3.07 -1.91
CA LEU A 232 -3.05 2.80 -1.29
C LEU A 232 -4.01 2.13 -2.27
N VAL A 233 -4.10 2.65 -3.50
CA VAL A 233 -4.91 2.09 -4.57
C VAL A 233 -4.44 0.68 -4.90
N ALA A 234 -3.12 0.48 -5.07
CA ALA A 234 -2.52 -0.83 -5.35
C ALA A 234 -2.87 -1.83 -4.26
N SER A 235 -2.70 -1.46 -2.99
CA SER A 235 -2.97 -2.33 -1.85
C SER A 235 -4.42 -2.81 -1.79
N ALA A 236 -5.37 -2.02 -2.30
CA ALA A 236 -6.80 -2.32 -2.35
C ALA A 236 -7.29 -2.87 -3.72
N SER A 237 -6.41 -3.00 -4.72
CA SER A 237 -6.79 -3.37 -6.10
C SER A 237 -6.85 -4.88 -6.29
N ILE A 238 -8.02 -5.47 -5.99
CA ILE A 238 -8.26 -6.92 -6.17
C ILE A 238 -8.25 -7.26 -7.67
N PRO A 239 -7.39 -8.19 -8.14
CA PRO A 239 -7.37 -8.58 -9.54
C PRO A 239 -8.74 -9.05 -10.04
N GLY A 240 -9.12 -8.54 -11.21
CA GLY A 240 -10.42 -8.80 -11.82
C GLY A 240 -11.57 -7.96 -11.27
N VAL A 241 -11.33 -7.10 -10.27
CA VAL A 241 -12.30 -6.12 -9.76
C VAL A 241 -11.84 -4.69 -10.03
N PHE A 242 -10.60 -4.38 -9.67
CA PHE A 242 -9.99 -3.07 -9.87
C PHE A 242 -8.70 -3.20 -10.70
N PRO A 243 -8.35 -2.17 -11.50
CA PRO A 243 -7.11 -2.19 -12.28
C PRO A 243 -5.87 -2.17 -11.36
N PRO A 244 -4.78 -2.84 -11.75
CA PRO A 244 -3.51 -2.75 -11.03
C PRO A 244 -2.95 -1.33 -11.11
N GLN A 245 -2.00 -1.03 -10.22
CA GLN A 245 -1.19 0.18 -10.32
C GLN A 245 0.18 -0.15 -10.89
N PHE A 246 0.70 0.76 -11.71
CA PHE A 246 2.04 0.68 -12.28
C PHE A 246 2.90 1.74 -11.59
N ILE A 247 3.98 1.30 -10.95
CA ILE A 247 4.91 2.17 -10.23
C ILE A 247 6.21 2.21 -11.02
N ASP A 248 6.68 3.42 -11.33
CA ASP A 248 7.91 3.64 -12.08
C ASP A 248 9.13 3.28 -11.23
N VAL A 249 10.07 2.55 -11.82
CA VAL A 249 11.34 2.13 -11.23
C VAL A 249 12.46 2.22 -12.26
N GLU A 250 13.70 2.09 -11.81
CA GLU A 250 14.87 2.08 -12.70
C GLU A 250 15.73 0.84 -12.51
N LEU A 251 16.30 0.35 -13.62
CA LEU A 251 17.35 -0.66 -13.61
C LEU A 251 18.53 -0.16 -14.44
N ASN A 252 19.65 0.17 -13.79
CA ASN A 252 20.83 0.71 -14.46
C ASN A 252 20.52 1.95 -15.32
N GLY A 253 19.66 2.86 -14.82
CA GLY A 253 19.22 4.07 -15.51
C GLY A 253 18.23 3.83 -16.67
N GLN A 254 17.73 2.61 -16.83
CA GLN A 254 16.62 2.32 -17.76
C GLN A 254 15.29 2.39 -17.00
N PRO A 255 14.31 3.20 -17.46
CA PRO A 255 13.00 3.28 -16.83
C PRO A 255 12.22 1.98 -17.10
N LEU A 256 11.72 1.40 -16.02
CA LEU A 256 10.86 0.22 -15.99
C LEU A 256 9.63 0.51 -15.12
N GLU A 257 8.68 -0.40 -15.13
CA GLU A 257 7.45 -0.31 -14.37
C GLU A 257 7.21 -1.63 -13.62
N GLU A 258 6.84 -1.52 -12.36
CA GLU A 258 6.37 -2.64 -11.55
C GLU A 258 4.84 -2.64 -11.49
N MET A 259 4.26 -3.84 -11.56
CA MET A 259 2.81 -4.00 -11.43
C MET A 259 2.46 -4.38 -10.00
N HIS A 260 1.63 -3.58 -9.34
CA HIS A 260 1.17 -3.83 -7.99
C HIS A 260 -0.34 -4.05 -7.92
N VAL A 261 -0.73 -5.03 -7.11
CA VAL A 261 -2.11 -5.41 -6.83
C VAL A 261 -2.32 -5.62 -5.32
N ASP A 262 -3.54 -5.99 -4.95
CA ASP A 262 -3.97 -6.15 -3.57
C ASP A 262 -2.96 -6.95 -2.72
N GLY A 263 -2.53 -6.34 -1.61
CA GLY A 263 -1.56 -6.93 -0.69
C GLY A 263 -2.07 -8.20 0.00
N GLY A 264 -3.39 -8.38 0.05
CA GLY A 264 -4.08 -9.57 0.53
C GLY A 264 -3.75 -10.86 -0.24
N LEU A 265 -3.27 -10.78 -1.48
CA LEU A 265 -2.86 -11.96 -2.25
C LEU A 265 -1.61 -12.60 -1.65
N SER A 266 -0.53 -11.82 -1.53
CA SER A 266 0.69 -12.26 -0.87
C SER A 266 0.50 -12.39 0.64
N ALA A 267 -0.37 -11.58 1.28
CA ALA A 267 -0.68 -11.71 2.71
C ALA A 267 -1.50 -12.96 3.04
N LYS A 268 -2.29 -13.57 2.16
CA LYS A 268 -2.90 -14.89 2.43
C LYS A 268 -1.86 -16.01 2.42
N CYS A 269 -0.85 -15.89 1.55
CA CYS A 269 0.32 -16.77 1.55
C CYS A 269 1.25 -16.48 2.76
N SER A 270 1.25 -15.23 3.25
CA SER A 270 2.18 -14.71 4.25
C SER A 270 1.58 -14.32 5.60
N TYR A 271 0.28 -14.44 5.89
CA TYR A 271 -0.27 -13.98 7.18
C TYR A 271 0.41 -14.70 8.34
N ARG A 272 0.73 -15.98 8.12
CA ARG A 272 1.51 -16.81 9.04
C ARG A 272 3.01 -16.44 9.07
N GLN A 273 3.55 -15.93 7.97
CA GLN A 273 4.95 -15.49 7.83
C GLN A 273 5.16 -14.06 8.33
N ALA A 274 4.44 -13.06 7.81
CA ALA A 274 4.46 -11.66 8.23
C ALA A 274 4.19 -11.47 9.72
N THR A 275 3.18 -12.13 10.31
CA THR A 275 3.00 -12.07 11.78
C THR A 275 4.14 -12.77 12.51
N SER A 276 4.75 -13.82 11.96
CA SER A 276 5.91 -14.47 12.56
C SER A 276 7.20 -13.67 12.39
N THR A 277 7.40 -12.96 11.27
CA THR A 277 8.59 -12.17 10.93
C THR A 277 8.55 -10.84 11.66
N LEU A 278 7.41 -10.12 11.64
CA LEU A 278 7.22 -8.98 12.55
C LEU A 278 7.33 -9.45 14.01
N LYS A 279 6.63 -10.51 14.46
CA LYS A 279 6.81 -10.96 15.86
C LYS A 279 8.23 -11.42 16.18
N ARG A 280 9.00 -12.00 15.24
CA ARG A 280 10.36 -12.53 15.47
C ARG A 280 11.41 -11.44 15.43
N SER A 281 11.32 -10.53 14.47
CA SER A 281 12.21 -9.38 14.36
C SER A 281 11.90 -8.33 15.42
N THR A 282 10.62 -8.06 15.73
CA THR A 282 10.22 -7.24 16.88
C THR A 282 10.50 -7.94 18.22
N ARG A 283 10.44 -9.27 18.31
CA ARG A 283 10.97 -9.99 19.49
C ARG A 283 12.46 -9.79 19.64
N HIS A 284 13.26 -9.74 18.57
CA HIS A 284 14.68 -9.43 18.69
C HIS A 284 14.89 -7.97 19.15
N LEU A 285 14.15 -7.02 18.58
CA LEU A 285 14.10 -5.60 18.95
C LEU A 285 13.75 -5.40 20.45
N VAL A 286 12.76 -6.16 20.95
CA VAL A 286 12.27 -6.08 22.33
C VAL A 286 13.11 -6.91 23.32
N LEU A 287 13.53 -8.12 22.96
CA LEU A 287 14.22 -9.04 23.88
C LEU A 287 15.68 -8.70 24.11
N ARG A 288 16.33 -7.93 23.22
CA ARG A 288 17.76 -7.60 23.37
C ARG A 288 18.03 -6.25 24.03
N ASN A 289 17.22 -5.20 23.79
CA ASN A 289 17.53 -3.85 24.32
C ASN A 289 16.37 -3.02 24.86
N LEU A 290 15.15 -3.57 24.90
CA LEU A 290 14.06 -3.00 25.68
C LEU A 290 13.79 -3.90 26.88
N GLN A 291 14.74 -4.01 27.81
CA GLN A 291 14.66 -4.90 28.99
C GLN A 291 13.42 -4.65 29.89
N ARG A 292 12.62 -3.61 29.62
CA ARG A 292 11.35 -3.36 30.29
C ARG A 292 10.13 -3.39 29.38
N SER A 293 10.28 -3.36 28.05
CA SER A 293 9.13 -3.07 27.19
C SER A 293 8.24 -4.28 26.86
N ARG A 294 6.93 -4.17 27.06
CA ARG A 294 5.96 -5.20 26.64
C ARG A 294 5.53 -4.96 25.20
N LEU A 295 5.48 -6.02 24.39
CA LEU A 295 4.93 -5.99 23.04
C LEU A 295 3.41 -6.17 23.11
N SER A 296 2.64 -5.21 22.59
CA SER A 296 1.21 -5.35 22.36
C SER A 296 0.94 -5.32 20.86
N ALA A 297 0.32 -6.37 20.33
CA ALA A 297 -0.03 -6.46 18.93
C ALA A 297 -1.54 -6.72 18.78
N MET A 298 -2.25 -5.78 18.18
CA MET A 298 -3.66 -5.94 17.83
C MET A 298 -3.76 -6.27 16.34
N ALA A 299 -4.53 -7.31 16.00
CA ALA A 299 -4.78 -7.71 14.62
C ALA A 299 -6.27 -7.94 14.41
N PHE A 300 -6.80 -7.42 13.30
CA PHE A 300 -8.16 -7.69 12.82
C PHE A 300 -8.15 -8.62 11.63
#